data_AF-A0A967FGP5-F1
#
_entry.id   AF-A0A967FGP5-F1
#
_cell.length_a   1.000
_cell.length_b   1.000
_cell.length_c   1.000
_cell.angle_alpha   90.00
_cell.angle_beta   90.00
_cell.angle_gamma   90.00
#
_symmetry.space_group_name_H-M   'P 1'
#
loop_
_entity.id
_entity.type
_entity.pdbx_description
1 polymer ?
#
loop_
_entity_poly.entity_id
_entity_poly.type
_entity_poly.pdbx_seq_one_letter_code
_entity_poly.pdbx_strand_id
1 'polypeptide(L)' 'MTKQPAPVRVAVIQAASVLFDRQATLEKACQLIRDAGKNGAQLVLFPEALIPGYPRGLSFGMVVGSRTQEGREIWR' A
#
# COMPACT_ATOMS: atom_id res chain seq x y z
N MET A 1 -37.24 19.50 0.11
CA MET A 1 -36.85 18.09 0.36
C MET A 1 -35.65 17.79 -0.53
N THR A 2 -34.46 17.64 0.04
CA THR A 2 -33.25 17.26 -0.72
C THR A 2 -33.29 15.75 -0.99
N LYS A 3 -33.22 15.35 -2.26
CA LYS A 3 -33.09 13.93 -2.64
C LYS A 3 -31.75 13.43 -2.13
N GLN A 4 -31.74 12.30 -1.42
CA GLN A 4 -30.48 11.64 -1.10
C GLN A 4 -29.86 11.03 -2.37
N PRO A 5 -28.52 11.13 -2.54
CA PRO A 5 -27.84 10.54 -3.68
C PRO A 5 -27.92 9.01 -3.64
N ALA A 6 -27.89 8.38 -4.82
CA ALA A 6 -27.85 6.92 -4.93
C ALA A 6 -26.59 6.33 -4.27
N PRO A 7 -26.65 5.11 -3.71
CA PRO A 7 -25.48 4.47 -3.10
C PRO A 7 -24.37 4.22 -4.13
N VAL A 8 -23.13 4.51 -3.75
CA VAL A 8 -21.94 4.27 -4.57
C VAL A 8 -21.28 2.97 -4.11
N ARG A 9 -21.05 2.04 -5.04
CA ARG A 9 -20.29 0.82 -4.74
C ARG A 9 -18.80 1.12 -4.81
N VAL A 10 -18.08 0.83 -3.74
CA VAL A 10 -16.64 1.08 -3.61
C VAL A 10 -15.90 -0.24 -3.35
N ALA A 11 -14.62 -0.30 -3.72
CA ALA A 11 -13.75 -1.43 -3.45
C ALA A 11 -12.48 -0.99 -2.71
N VAL A 12 -12.06 -1.78 -1.72
CA VAL A 12 -10.78 -1.62 -1.03
C VAL A 12 -9.93 -2.82 -1.39
N ILE A 13 -8.76 -2.58 -1.99
CA ILE A 13 -7.85 -3.63 -2.42
C ILE A 13 -6.77 -3.82 -1.38
N GLN A 14 -6.65 -5.06 -0.90
CA GLN A 14 -5.52 -5.50 -0.08
C GLN A 14 -4.56 -6.30 -0.96
N ALA A 15 -3.44 -5.69 -1.36
CA ALA A 15 -2.44 -6.32 -2.20
C ALA A 15 -1.03 -5.81 -1.86
N ALA A 16 -0.04 -6.70 -1.96
CA ALA A 16 1.37 -6.32 -1.92
C ALA A 16 1.89 -5.96 -3.33
N SER A 17 2.91 -5.12 -3.39
CA SER A 17 3.68 -4.82 -4.60
C SER A 17 4.49 -6.02 -5.08
N VAL A 18 4.96 -5.98 -6.32
CA VAL A 18 6.05 -6.83 -6.78
C VAL A 18 7.35 -6.11 -6.41
N LEU A 19 8.09 -6.67 -5.45
CA LEU A 19 9.27 -6.02 -4.87
C LEU A 19 10.29 -5.67 -5.95
N PHE A 20 10.73 -4.41 -5.96
CA PHE A 20 11.71 -3.85 -6.88
C PHE A 20 11.32 -3.89 -8.37
N ASP A 21 10.06 -4.21 -8.69
CA ASP A 21 9.54 -4.21 -10.05
C ASP A 21 8.32 -3.29 -10.17
N ARG A 22 8.58 -2.08 -10.67
CA ARG A 22 7.56 -1.08 -10.93
C ARG A 22 6.56 -1.55 -11.99
N GLN A 23 7.05 -2.20 -13.05
CA GLN A 23 6.23 -2.55 -14.21
C GLN A 23 5.27 -3.69 -13.86
N ALA A 24 5.77 -4.75 -13.24
CA ALA A 24 4.93 -5.85 -12.77
C ALA A 24 3.91 -5.39 -11.72
N THR A 25 4.29 -4.46 -10.84
CA THR A 25 3.34 -3.89 -9.87
C THR A 25 2.25 -3.06 -10.55
N LEU A 26 2.59 -2.28 -11.57
CA LEU A 26 1.62 -1.50 -12.36
C LEU A 26 0.63 -2.42 -13.08
N GLU A 27 1.12 -3.47 -13.72
CA GLU A 27 0.27 -4.46 -14.40
C GLU A 27 -0.70 -5.14 -13.44
N LYS A 28 -0.23 -5.51 -12.24
CA LYS A 28 -1.06 -6.04 -11.16
C LYS A 28 -2.13 -5.03 -10.73
N ALA A 29 -1.77 -3.76 -10.53
CA ALA A 29 -2.72 -2.72 -10.15
C ALA A 29 -3.82 -2.54 -11.21
N CYS A 30 -3.45 -2.49 -12.49
CA CYS A 30 -4.40 -2.41 -13.60
C CYS A 30 -5.34 -3.63 -13.64
N GLN A 31 -4.82 -4.83 -13.37
CA GLN A 31 -5.65 -6.04 -13.32
C GLN A 31 -6.68 -5.96 -12.19
N LEU A 32 -6.26 -5.54 -10.99
CA LEU A 32 -7.15 -5.41 -9.85
C LEU A 32 -8.21 -4.31 -10.06
N ILE A 33 -7.87 -3.20 -10.74
CA ILE A 33 -8.86 -2.19 -11.16
C ILE A 33 -9.91 -2.81 -12.07
N ARG A 34 -9.50 -3.58 -13.08
CA ARG A 34 -10.43 -4.25 -14.00
C ARG A 34 -11.36 -5.20 -13.26
N ASP A 35 -10.84 -5.98 -12.32
CA ASP A 35 -11.65 -6.93 -11.56
C ASP A 35 -12.61 -6.24 -10.57
N ALA A 36 -12.20 -5.12 -9.95
CA ALA A 36 -13.11 -4.28 -9.17
C ALA A 36 -14.22 -3.67 -10.04
N GLY A 37 -13.86 -3.20 -11.25
CA GLY A 37 -14.82 -2.66 -12.22
C GLY A 37 -15.84 -3.69 -12.71
N LYS A 38 -15.42 -4.94 -12.96
CA LYS A 38 -16.35 -6.06 -13.27
C LYS A 38 -17.33 -6.33 -12.13
N ASN A 39 -16.90 -6.09 -10.89
CA ASN A 39 -17.75 -6.15 -9.71
C ASN A 39 -18.57 -4.86 -9.50
N GLY A 40 -18.59 -3.91 -10.43
CA GLY A 40 -19.38 -2.68 -10.35
C GLY A 40 -18.87 -1.64 -9.36
N ALA A 41 -17.59 -1.71 -8.95
CA ALA A 41 -16.98 -0.66 -8.15
C ALA A 41 -16.80 0.63 -8.98
N GLN A 42 -17.23 1.75 -8.41
CA GLN A 42 -17.10 3.10 -8.99
C GLN A 42 -15.92 3.88 -8.38
N LEU A 43 -15.42 3.43 -7.24
CA LEU A 43 -14.21 3.93 -6.58
C LEU A 43 -13.39 2.74 -6.09
N VAL A 44 -12.09 2.82 -6.26
CA VAL A 44 -11.14 1.79 -5.84
C VAL A 44 -10.06 2.44 -4.98
N LEU A 45 -9.88 1.96 -3.75
CA LEU A 45 -8.83 2.38 -2.84
C LEU A 45 -7.70 1.33 -2.83
N PHE A 46 -6.47 1.80 -2.95
CA PHE A 46 -5.26 0.98 -2.88
C PHE A 46 -4.46 1.27 -1.59
N PRO A 47 -3.55 0.35 -1.19
CA PRO A 47 -2.60 0.60 -0.12
C PRO A 47 -1.66 1.76 -0.44
N GLU A 48 -1.14 2.40 0.61
CA GLU A 48 -0.12 3.44 0.50
C GLU A 48 1.15 2.90 -0.17
N ALA A 49 1.75 3.72 -1.05
CA ALA A 49 3.01 3.44 -1.73
C ALA A 49 3.05 2.08 -2.45
N LEU A 50 1.92 1.63 -3.03
CA LEU A 50 1.86 0.35 -3.73
C LEU A 50 2.87 0.28 -4.90
N ILE A 51 3.11 1.34 -5.66
CA ILE A 51 3.99 1.30 -6.85
C ILE A 51 5.30 2.05 -6.55
N PRO A 52 6.49 1.40 -6.60
CA PRO A 52 6.76 -0.05 -6.68
C PRO A 52 6.71 -0.77 -5.31
N GLY A 53 6.36 -0.07 -4.24
CA GLY A 53 6.31 -0.63 -2.89
C GLY A 53 6.89 0.34 -1.87
N TYR A 54 6.39 0.23 -0.64
CA TYR A 54 6.91 1.00 0.49
C TYR A 54 8.28 0.46 0.90
N PRO A 55 9.30 1.32 1.13
CA PRO A 55 10.68 0.90 1.42
C PRO A 55 10.87 0.41 2.86
N ARG A 56 9.98 -0.46 3.35
CA ARG A 56 10.06 -1.01 4.71
C ARG A 56 11.36 -1.80 4.85
N GLY A 57 12.17 -1.42 5.83
CA GLY A 57 13.43 -2.09 6.15
C GLY A 57 14.65 -1.58 5.38
N LEU A 58 14.49 -0.62 4.46
CA LEU A 58 15.63 0.05 3.84
C LEU A 58 16.11 1.20 4.73
N SER A 59 17.32 1.07 5.28
CA SER A 59 17.96 2.10 6.10
C SER A 59 18.72 3.14 5.28
N PHE A 60 18.99 2.86 4.00
CA PHE A 60 19.82 3.73 3.15
C PHE A 60 21.18 4.09 3.78
N GLY A 61 21.73 3.19 4.61
CA GLY A 61 23.00 3.41 5.32
C GLY A 61 22.91 4.27 6.58
N MET A 62 21.72 4.71 7.00
CA MET A 62 21.53 5.57 8.18
C MET A 62 20.29 5.15 8.98
N VAL A 63 20.45 4.86 10.27
CA VAL A 63 19.32 4.64 11.19
C VAL A 63 19.50 5.53 12.42
N VAL A 64 18.69 6.59 12.55
CA VAL A 64 18.71 7.43 13.75
C VAL A 64 18.09 6.67 14.91
N GLY A 65 18.82 6.59 16.03
CA GLY A 65 18.33 5.94 17.25
C GLY A 65 18.46 4.41 17.27
N SER A 66 19.11 3.80 16.27
CA SER A 66 19.49 2.38 16.38
C SER A 66 20.47 2.20 17.54
N ARG A 67 20.22 1.19 18.38
CA ARG A 67 21.12 0.79 19.46
C ARG A 67 21.60 -0.63 19.21
N THR A 68 22.86 -0.90 19.54
CA THR A 68 23.35 -2.28 19.61
C THR A 68 22.74 -2.97 20.84
N GLN A 69 22.97 -4.28 20.98
CA GLN A 69 22.51 -5.01 22.16
C GLN A 69 23.20 -4.49 23.43
N GLU A 70 24.50 -4.28 23.36
CA GLU A 70 25.32 -3.73 24.45
C GLU A 70 24.82 -2.33 24.84
N GLY A 71 24.51 -1.48 23.85
CA GLY A 71 23.96 -0.15 24.09
C GLY A 71 22.57 -0.14 24.75
N ARG A 72 21.79 -1.22 24.60
CA ARG A 72 20.50 -1.40 25.32
C ARG A 72 20.71 -1.82 26.77
N GLU A 73 21.76 -2.59 27.05
CA GLU A 73 22.04 -3.13 28.38
C GLU A 73 22.57 -2.08 29.36
N ILE A 74 23.21 -1.01 28.87
CA ILE A 74 23.67 0.12 29.71
C ILE A 74 22.54 0.78 30.53
N TRP A 75 21.29 0.70 30.07
CA TRP A 75 20.12 1.36 30.68
C TRP A 75 19.08 0.37 31.25
N ARG A 76 19.45 -0.91 31.40
CA ARG A 76 18.65 -1.93 32.08
C ARG A 76 19.03 -2.02 33.55
#